data_AF-A0A7X7FQX5-F1
#
_entry.id   AF-A0A7X7FQX5-F1
#
_cell.length_a   1.000
_cell.length_b   1.000
_cell.length_c   1.000
_cell.angle_alpha   90.00
_cell.angle_beta   90.00
_cell.angle_gamma   90.00
#
_symmetry.space_group_name_H-M   'P 1'
#
loop_
_entity.id
_entity.type
_entity.pdbx_description
1 polymer ?
#
loop_
_entity_poly.entity_id
_entity_poly.type
_entity_poly.pdbx_seq_one_letter_code
_entity_poly.pdbx_strand_id
1 'polypeptide(L)' 'VEPLAGVLGAWLVFSMKPLLPYGLAFAAGAMIFVVVEELIPESQRDKFTDFATVGTMVGFAIMMTLDVALG' A
#
# COMPACT_ATOMS: atom_id res chain seq x y z
N VAL A 1 -29.08 5.81 -20.26
CA VAL A 1 -27.84 6.63 -20.44
C VAL A 1 -26.62 5.97 -19.81
N GLU A 2 -26.83 4.91 -19.02
CA GLU A 2 -25.80 4.14 -18.33
C GLU A 2 -24.78 3.40 -19.23
N PRO A 3 -25.14 2.84 -20.42
CA PRO A 3 -24.19 2.07 -21.24
C PRO A 3 -23.11 2.93 -21.89
N LEU A 4 -23.46 4.14 -22.35
CA LEU A 4 -22.52 5.04 -23.03
C LEU A 4 -21.48 5.60 -22.05
N ALA A 5 -21.92 5.98 -20.85
CA ALA A 5 -21.02 6.42 -19.78
C ALA A 5 -20.10 5.28 -19.31
N GLY A 6 -20.61 4.05 -19.25
CA GLY A 6 -19.81 2.86 -18.94
C GLY A 6 -18.73 2.56 -19.97
N VAL A 7 -19.06 2.63 -21.27
CA VAL A 7 -18.09 2.41 -22.37
C VAL A 7 -17.03 3.51 -22.41
N LEU A 8 -17.41 4.78 -22.23
CA LEU A 8 -16.48 5.90 -22.13
C LEU A 8 -15.56 5.77 -20.90
N GLY A 9 -16.10 5.39 -19.74
CA GLY A 9 -15.31 5.12 -18.54
C GLY A 9 -14.33 3.96 -18.73
N ALA A 10 -14.78 2.86 -19.32
CA ALA A 10 -13.92 1.73 -19.64
C ALA A 10 -12.78 2.13 -20.59
N TRP A 11 -13.07 2.89 -21.65
CA TRP A 11 -12.08 3.38 -22.60
C TRP A 11 -11.01 4.28 -21.95
N LEU A 12 -11.43 5.15 -21.03
CA LEU A 12 -10.54 6.01 -20.27
C LEU A 12 -9.62 5.21 -19.33
N VAL A 13 -10.16 4.20 -18.65
CA VAL A 13 -9.36 3.28 -17.81
C VAL A 13 -8.35 2.49 -18.66
N PHE A 14 -8.75 1.99 -19.84
CA PHE A 14 -7.84 1.28 -20.75
C PHE A 14 -6.68 2.15 -21.24
N SER A 15 -6.91 3.44 -21.46
CA SER A 15 -5.84 4.39 -21.82
C SER A 15 -4.88 4.67 -20.66
N MET A 16 -5.34 4.63 -19.41
CA MET A 16 -4.54 4.91 -18.22
C MET A 16 -3.83 3.67 -17.65
N LYS A 17 -4.27 2.45 -18.01
CA LYS A 17 -3.66 1.16 -17.59
C LYS A 17 -2.14 1.09 -17.71
N PRO A 18 -1.48 1.60 -18.76
CA PRO A 18 -0.03 1.54 -18.88
C PRO A 18 0.69 2.44 -17.87
N LEU A 19 0.05 3.51 -17.40
CA LEU A 19 0.62 4.48 -16.47
C LEU A 19 0.42 4.07 -15.00
N LEU A 20 -0.67 3.36 -14.71
CA LEU A 20 -0.99 2.84 -13.37
C LEU A 20 0.16 2.08 -12.69
N PRO A 21 0.87 1.12 -13.32
CA PRO A 21 1.94 0.38 -12.65
C PRO A 21 3.11 1.28 -12.24
N TYR A 22 3.43 2.32 -13.04
CA TYR A 22 4.48 3.27 -12.68
C TYR A 22 4.07 4.16 -11.50
N GLY A 23 2.80 4.61 -11.48
CA GLY A 23 2.26 5.37 -10.35
C GLY A 23 2.19 4.54 -9.06
N LEU A 24 1.74 3.29 -9.15
CA LEU A 24 1.68 2.36 -8.02
C LEU A 24 3.08 2.00 -7.50
N ALA A 25 4.05 1.79 -8.40
CA ALA A 25 5.45 1.54 -8.00
C ALA A 25 6.05 2.76 -7.28
N PHE A 26 5.78 3.97 -7.77
CA PHE A 26 6.21 5.20 -7.10
C PHE A 26 5.57 5.36 -5.72
N ALA A 27 4.26 5.14 -5.62
CA ALA A 27 3.54 5.19 -4.34
C ALA A 27 4.07 4.14 -3.34
N ALA A 28 4.32 2.91 -3.79
CA ALA A 28 4.92 1.87 -2.97
C ALA A 28 6.31 2.27 -2.45
N GLY A 29 7.15 2.84 -3.32
CA GLY A 29 8.47 3.35 -2.93
C GLY A 29 8.39 4.46 -1.87
N ALA A 30 7.48 5.41 -2.02
CA ALA A 30 7.27 6.48 -1.05
C ALA A 30 6.84 5.94 0.33
N MET A 31 5.94 4.96 0.36
CA MET A 31 5.49 4.34 1.61
C MET A 31 6.62 3.57 2.31
N ILE A 32 7.47 2.86 1.57
CA ILE A 32 8.64 2.16 2.16
C ILE A 32 9.61 3.17 2.78
N PHE A 33 9.90 4.29 2.10
CA PHE A 33 10.79 5.33 2.61
C PHE A 33 10.28 5.93 3.93
N VAL A 34 9.01 6.36 3.98
CA VAL A 34 8.39 6.94 5.19
C VAL A 34 8.39 5.93 6.35
N VAL A 35 8.10 4.66 6.08
CA VAL A 35 8.10 3.63 7.12
C VAL A 35 9.50 3.44 7.73
N VAL A 36 10.53 3.38 6.89
CA VAL A 36 11.90 3.09 7.35
C VAL A 36 12.57 4.29 8.02
N GLU A 37 12.39 5.49 7.48
CA GLU A 37 13.09 6.70 7.96
C GLU A 37 12.34 7.40 9.09
N GLU A 38 11.00 7.31 9.14
CA GLU A 38 10.19 8.04 10.13
C GLU A 38 9.53 7.07 11.12
N LEU A 39 8.70 6.14 10.63
CA LEU A 39 7.83 5.34 11.51
C LEU A 39 8.60 4.34 12.39
N ILE A 40 9.58 3.61 11.84
CA ILE A 40 10.38 2.65 12.63
C ILE A 40 11.21 3.39 13.69
N PRO A 41 12.00 4.45 13.35
CA PRO A 41 12.76 5.19 14.34
C PRO A 41 11.88 5.86 15.41
N GLU A 42 10.73 6.42 15.02
CA GLU A 42 9.79 7.02 15.96
C GLU A 42 9.20 5.98 16.92
N SER A 43 8.85 4.79 16.41
CA SER A 43 8.34 3.69 17.24
C SER A 43 9.41 3.13 18.21
N GLN A 44 10.70 3.28 17.87
CA GLN A 44 11.83 2.79 18.65
C GLN A 44 12.42 3.86 19.60
N ARG A 45 11.92 5.09 19.58
CA ARG A 45 12.37 6.17 20.48
C ARG A 45 11.90 6.00 21.92
N ASP A 46 10.85 5.20 22.14
CA ASP A 46 10.32 4.93 23.47
C ASP A 46 11.01 3.71 24.11
N LYS A 47 10.79 3.48 25.41
CA LYS A 47 11.42 2.38 26.16
C LYS A 47 10.91 0.98 25.77
N PHE A 48 9.88 0.89 24.93
CA PHE A 48 9.18 -0.35 24.57
C PHE A 48 9.49 -0.81 23.14
N THR A 49 10.77 -0.75 22.75
CA THR A 49 11.29 -1.18 21.45
C THR A 49 10.88 -2.61 21.06
N ASP A 50 10.81 -3.52 22.04
CA ASP A 50 10.42 -4.91 21.83
C ASP A 50 8.95 -5.02 21.44
N PHE A 51 8.07 -4.26 22.10
CA PHE A 51 6.64 -4.23 21.77
C PHE A 51 6.39 -3.59 20.41
N ALA A 52 7.13 -2.54 20.05
CA ALA A 52 7.06 -1.94 18.73
C ALA A 52 7.44 -2.96 17.63
N THR A 53 8.51 -3.74 17.85
CA THR A 53 8.96 -4.77 16.90
C THR A 53 7.99 -5.93 16.78
N VAL A 54 7.40 -6.37 17.89
CA VAL A 54 6.35 -7.41 17.86
C VAL A 54 5.11 -6.89 17.14
N GLY A 55 4.72 -5.63 17.38
CA GLY A 55 3.60 -4.98 16.69
C GLY A 55 3.78 -4.91 15.18
N THR A 56 4.98 -4.54 14.70
CA THR A 56 5.27 -4.50 13.25
C THR A 56 5.26 -5.90 12.64
N MET A 57 5.82 -6.92 13.31
CA MET A 57 5.76 -8.31 12.85
C MET A 57 4.32 -8.84 12.75
N VAL A 58 3.49 -8.59 13.77
CA VAL A 58 2.08 -9.01 13.77
C VAL A 58 1.28 -8.26 12.70
N GLY A 59 1.45 -6.95 12.57
CA GLY A 59 0.78 -6.16 11.54
C GLY A 59 1.14 -6.61 10.13
N PHE A 60 2.41 -6.90 9.87
CA PHE A 60 2.87 -7.46 8.60
C PHE A 60 2.27 -8.85 8.34
N ALA A 61 2.26 -9.74 9.35
CA ALA A 61 1.67 -11.07 9.21
C ALA A 61 0.17 -11.01 8.91
N ILE A 62 -0.58 -10.11 9.57
CA ILE A 62 -2.01 -9.90 9.30
C ILE A 62 -2.22 -9.40 7.88
N MET A 63 -1.46 -8.39 7.45
CA MET A 63 -1.57 -7.84 6.10
C MET A 63 -1.28 -8.90 5.03
N MET A 64 -0.20 -9.68 5.18
CA MET A 64 0.13 -10.78 4.26
C MET A 64 -0.95 -11.86 4.25
N THR A 65 -1.55 -12.17 5.41
CA THR A 65 -2.66 -13.13 5.48
C THR A 65 -3.90 -12.60 4.76
N LEU A 66 -4.23 -11.32 4.92
CA LEU A 66 -5.36 -10.69 4.24
C LEU A 66 -5.15 -10.61 2.73
N ASP A 67 -3.94 -10.28 2.27
CA ASP A 67 -3.59 -10.25 0.84
C ASP A 67 -3.73 -11.64 0.20
N VAL A 68 -3.25 -12.70 0.86
CA VAL A 68 -3.37 -14.08 0.37
C VAL A 68 -4.82 -14.62 0.45
N ALA A 69 -5.60 -14.18 1.44
CA ALA A 69 -6.97 -14.67 1.64
C ALA A 69 -8.04 -13.94 0.81
N LEU A 70 -7.82 -12.65 0.51
CA LEU A 70 -8.76 -11.79 -0.23
C LEU A 70 -8.29 -11.46 -1.67
N GLY A 71 -7.00 -11.65 -1.96
CA GLY A 71 -6.42 -11.55 -3.30
C GLY A 71 -6.66 -12.79 -4.15
#